data_AF-A0A3R9JB57-F1
#
_entry.id   AF-A0A3R9JB57-F1
#
_cell.length_a   1.000
_cell.length_b   1.000
_cell.length_c   1.000
_cell.angle_alpha   90.00
_cell.angle_beta   90.00
_cell.angle_gamma   90.00
#
_symmetry.space_group_name_H-M   'P 1'
#
loop_
_entity.id
_entity.type
_entity.pdbx_description
1 polymer ?
#
loop_
_entity_poly.entity_id
_entity_poly.type
_entity_poly.pdbx_seq_one_letter_code
_entity_poly.pdbx_strand_id
1 'polypeptide(L)'
;MTIEMLQYKNCTVLKNNKDYEILWSRGKEVLNFPISQELAERVSKSEKDSLEVMFYCEHHRWPKADELNDYNHSDTIVHKGDGFVVYETNGYYEIGFFKEIGGAMGPEVCYPINKELMDKAFESSRGAYEVMVYAETGHWPL
;
A
#
# COMPACT_ATOMS: atom_id res chain seq x y z
N MET A 1 -2.36 -23.70 -9.74
CA MET A 1 -2.00 -23.13 -8.43
C MET A 1 -2.92 -21.94 -8.23
N THR A 2 -3.82 -22.00 -7.27
CA THR A 2 -4.84 -20.96 -7.05
C THR A 2 -4.46 -20.21 -5.79
N ILE A 3 -4.19 -18.92 -5.93
CA ILE A 3 -3.95 -18.03 -4.79
C ILE A 3 -5.33 -17.49 -4.38
N GLU A 4 -5.72 -17.75 -3.15
CA GLU A 4 -6.92 -17.20 -2.54
C GLU A 4 -6.54 -15.91 -1.80
N MET A 5 -7.23 -14.81 -2.10
CA MET A 5 -7.00 -13.51 -1.48
C MET A 5 -8.17 -13.15 -0.58
N LEU A 6 -7.91 -13.08 0.73
CA LEU A 6 -8.89 -12.76 1.75
C LEU A 6 -8.63 -11.35 2.27
N GLN A 7 -9.51 -10.41 1.92
CA GLN A 7 -9.36 -9.00 2.28
C GLN A 7 -10.10 -8.68 3.58
N TYR A 8 -9.38 -8.12 4.54
CA TYR A 8 -9.90 -7.60 5.80
C TYR A 8 -9.67 -6.09 5.88
N LYS A 9 -10.22 -5.44 6.91
CA LYS A 9 -10.12 -3.98 7.06
C LYS A 9 -8.68 -3.48 7.18
N ASN A 10 -7.84 -4.18 7.95
CA ASN A 10 -6.49 -3.74 8.27
C ASN A 10 -5.41 -4.42 7.42
N CYS A 11 -5.72 -5.57 6.81
CA CYS A 11 -4.75 -6.40 6.11
C CYS A 11 -5.43 -7.31 5.09
N THR A 12 -4.63 -7.92 4.23
CA THR A 12 -5.01 -8.98 3.31
C THR A 12 -4.25 -10.24 3.67
N VAL A 13 -4.92 -11.39 3.65
CA VAL A 13 -4.28 -12.70 3.78
C VAL A 13 -4.27 -13.38 2.42
N LEU A 14 -3.10 -13.80 1.97
CA LEU A 14 -2.93 -14.65 0.80
C LEU A 14 -2.79 -16.09 1.26
N LYS A 15 -3.47 -16.99 0.56
CA LYS A 15 -3.38 -18.43 0.81
C LYS A 15 -3.01 -19.15 -0.47
N ASN A 16 -1.94 -19.93 -0.42
CA ASN A 16 -1.49 -20.78 -1.50
C ASN A 16 -1.34 -22.21 -0.97
N ASN A 17 -2.34 -23.06 -1.25
CA ASN A 17 -2.44 -24.41 -0.70
C ASN A 17 -2.43 -24.45 0.84
N LYS A 18 -1.25 -24.67 1.44
CA LYS A 18 -1.02 -24.73 2.90
C LYS A 18 -0.21 -23.55 3.43
N ASP A 19 0.32 -22.72 2.54
CA ASP A 19 1.11 -21.55 2.90
C ASP A 19 0.19 -20.33 3.00
N TYR A 20 0.41 -19.53 4.03
CA TYR A 20 -0.35 -18.32 4.30
C TYR A 20 0.61 -17.15 4.45
N GLU A 21 0.24 -16.01 3.88
CA GLU A 21 0.96 -14.75 4.01
C GLU A 21 -0.04 -13.68 4.43
N ILE A 22 0.39 -12.75 5.28
CA ILE A 22 -0.37 -11.56 5.65
C ILE A 22 0.36 -10.34 5.12
N LEU A 23 -0.38 -9.44 4.47
CA LEU A 23 0.14 -8.19 3.95
C LEU A 23 -0.74 -7.00 4.33
N TRP A 24 -0.11 -5.86 4.58
CA TRP A 24 -0.79 -4.60 4.80
C TRP A 24 0.09 -3.44 4.36
N SER A 25 -0.51 -2.27 4.23
CA SER A 25 0.23 -1.04 3.96
C SER A 25 0.22 -0.13 5.18
N ARG A 26 1.36 0.49 5.46
CA ARG A 26 1.52 1.57 6.43
C ARG A 26 2.17 2.75 5.71
N GLY A 27 1.35 3.70 5.26
CA GLY A 27 1.79 4.77 4.37
C GLY A 27 2.32 4.21 3.04
N LYS A 28 3.61 4.46 2.75
CA LYS A 28 4.32 3.94 1.55
C LYS A 28 4.81 2.50 1.72
N GLU A 29 4.93 2.02 2.96
CA GLU A 29 5.50 0.71 3.22
C GLU A 29 4.44 -0.37 3.02
N VAL A 30 4.81 -1.43 2.30
CA VAL A 30 4.03 -2.67 2.21
C VAL A 30 4.77 -3.71 3.04
N LEU A 31 4.11 -4.17 4.10
CA LEU A 31 4.62 -5.22 4.97
C LEU A 31 4.01 -6.54 4.51
N ASN A 32 4.83 -7.58 4.41
CA ASN A 32 4.41 -8.93 4.07
C ASN A 32 5.17 -9.95 4.94
N PHE A 33 4.43 -10.83 5.61
CA PHE A 33 4.99 -11.86 6.47
C PHE A 33 4.33 -13.21 6.22
N PRO A 34 5.10 -14.31 6.21
CA PRO A 34 4.53 -15.65 6.27
C PRO A 34 3.88 -15.88 7.63
N ILE A 35 2.71 -16.52 7.65
CA ILE A 35 1.97 -16.85 8.87
C ILE A 35 1.50 -18.31 8.87
N SER A 36 1.21 -18.83 10.05
CA SER A 36 0.57 -20.14 10.18
C SER A 36 -0.93 -20.05 9.87
N GLN A 37 -1.55 -21.20 9.57
CA GLN A 37 -3.01 -21.31 9.42
C GLN A 37 -3.74 -20.78 10.67
N GLU A 38 -3.23 -21.06 11.87
CA GLU A 38 -3.84 -20.61 13.15
C GLU A 38 -3.88 -19.08 13.26
N LEU A 39 -2.82 -18.39 12.80
CA LEU A 39 -2.78 -16.94 12.75
C LEU A 39 -3.75 -16.40 11.68
N ALA A 40 -3.83 -17.04 10.51
CA ALA A 40 -4.78 -16.67 9.46
C ALA A 40 -6.24 -16.79 9.93
N GLU A 41 -6.57 -17.87 10.63
CA GLU A 41 -7.88 -18.06 11.26
C GLU A 41 -8.16 -16.99 12.32
N ARG A 42 -7.15 -16.59 13.11
CA ARG A 42 -7.30 -15.51 14.09
C ARG A 42 -7.60 -14.16 13.44
N VAL A 43 -6.91 -13.80 12.35
CA VAL A 43 -7.16 -12.54 11.60
C VAL A 43 -8.64 -12.40 11.22
N SER A 44 -9.30 -13.50 10.86
CA SER A 44 -10.70 -13.50 10.43
C SER A 44 -11.73 -13.24 11.55
N LYS A 45 -11.33 -13.25 12.82
CA LYS A 45 -12.26 -13.18 13.96
C LYS A 45 -12.73 -11.76 14.27
N SER A 46 -11.83 -10.79 14.22
CA SER A 46 -12.15 -9.39 14.51
C SER A 46 -11.09 -8.42 13.98
N GLU A 47 -11.45 -7.14 13.88
CA GLU A 47 -10.48 -6.08 13.56
C GLU A 47 -9.34 -6.04 14.58
N LYS A 48 -9.64 -6.23 15.87
CA LYS A 48 -8.62 -6.26 16.92
C LYS A 48 -7.67 -7.45 16.74
N ASP A 49 -8.20 -8.64 16.46
CA ASP A 49 -7.40 -9.84 16.22
C ASP A 49 -6.47 -9.65 15.01
N SER A 50 -6.93 -9.00 13.95
CA SER A 50 -6.09 -8.70 12.79
C SER A 50 -4.90 -7.82 13.16
N LEU A 51 -5.11 -6.77 13.98
CA LEU A 51 -4.04 -5.90 14.46
C LEU A 51 -3.08 -6.62 15.40
N GLU A 52 -3.59 -7.48 16.28
CA GLU A 52 -2.75 -8.30 17.18
C GLU A 52 -1.84 -9.25 16.39
N VAL A 53 -2.34 -9.86 15.32
CA VAL A 53 -1.55 -10.75 14.45
C VAL A 53 -0.50 -9.96 13.66
N MET A 54 -0.88 -8.81 13.09
CA MET A 54 0.07 -7.90 12.44
C MET A 54 1.21 -7.53 13.41
N PHE A 55 0.86 -7.11 14.63
CA PHE A 55 1.82 -6.74 15.68
C PHE A 55 2.76 -7.89 16.03
N TYR A 56 2.19 -9.10 16.17
CA TYR A 56 2.97 -10.31 16.43
C TYR A 56 3.96 -10.62 15.31
N CYS A 57 3.60 -10.38 14.04
CA CYS A 57 4.49 -10.62 12.91
C CYS A 57 5.70 -9.67 12.93
N GLU A 58 5.49 -8.39 13.25
CA GLU A 58 6.58 -7.41 13.36
C GLU A 58 7.46 -7.58 14.60
N HIS A 59 6.85 -7.88 15.75
CA HIS A 59 7.54 -7.82 17.05
C HIS A 59 7.80 -9.18 17.70
N HIS A 60 7.29 -10.27 17.13
CA HIS A 60 7.40 -11.64 17.65
C HIS A 60 6.87 -11.81 19.10
N ARG A 61 5.89 -10.99 19.48
CA ARG A 61 5.16 -11.07 20.77
C ARG A 61 3.77 -10.46 20.64
N TRP A 62 2.86 -10.81 21.54
CA TRP A 62 1.55 -10.18 21.59
C TRP A 62 1.61 -8.75 22.16
N PRO A 63 0.74 -7.83 21.71
CA PRO A 63 0.69 -6.46 22.19
C PRO A 63 0.09 -6.37 23.60
N LYS A 64 0.47 -5.34 24.34
CA LYS A 64 -0.24 -4.86 25.54
C LYS A 64 -1.42 -3.99 25.13
N ALA A 65 -2.34 -3.73 26.06
CA ALA A 65 -3.64 -3.12 25.78
C ALA A 65 -3.56 -1.73 25.12
N ASP A 66 -2.50 -0.98 25.38
CA ASP A 66 -2.26 0.38 24.90
C ASP A 66 -1.46 0.43 23.59
N GLU A 67 -0.68 -0.61 23.27
CA GLU A 67 0.20 -0.62 22.10
C GLU A 67 -0.56 -0.67 20.77
N LEU A 68 -1.80 -1.15 20.76
CA LEU A 68 -2.61 -1.24 19.53
C LEU A 68 -3.27 0.07 19.12
N ASN A 69 -3.37 1.06 20.00
CA ASN A 69 -4.14 2.28 19.73
C ASN A 69 -3.56 3.10 18.56
N ASP A 70 -2.25 3.00 18.32
CA ASP A 70 -1.53 3.75 17.28
C ASP A 70 -0.59 2.88 16.41
N TYR A 71 -0.69 1.55 16.56
CA TYR A 71 0.29 0.62 15.99
C TYR A 71 0.41 0.66 14.45
N ASN A 72 -0.67 0.94 13.73
CA ASN A 72 -0.66 1.00 12.26
C ASN A 72 -0.89 2.42 11.71
N HIS A 73 -0.58 3.44 12.51
CA HIS A 73 -0.66 4.82 12.08
C HIS A 73 0.47 5.18 11.11
N SER A 74 0.18 6.09 10.19
CA SER A 74 1.17 6.70 9.30
C SER A 74 0.75 8.14 9.06
N ASP A 75 1.73 9.07 9.12
CA ASP A 75 1.51 10.47 8.73
C ASP A 75 1.38 10.64 7.20
N THR A 76 1.45 9.55 6.45
CA THR A 76 1.30 9.56 4.99
C THR A 76 -0.12 9.17 4.60
N ILE A 77 -0.83 10.09 3.95
CA ILE A 77 -2.11 9.84 3.31
C ILE A 77 -1.85 9.29 1.90
N VAL A 78 -2.55 8.21 1.54
CA VAL A 78 -2.41 7.53 0.25
C VAL A 78 -3.65 7.79 -0.60
N HIS A 79 -3.51 8.59 -1.65
CA HIS A 79 -4.56 8.91 -2.60
C HIS A 79 -4.44 8.00 -3.82
N LYS A 80 -5.44 7.15 -4.08
CA LYS A 80 -5.38 6.17 -5.17
C LYS A 80 -6.06 6.72 -6.43
N GLY A 81 -5.30 6.81 -7.51
CA GLY A 81 -5.80 7.11 -8.86
C GLY A 81 -5.85 5.86 -9.74
N ASP A 82 -6.38 6.01 -10.95
CA ASP A 82 -6.36 4.94 -11.95
C ASP A 82 -4.98 4.85 -12.59
N GLY A 83 -4.21 3.82 -12.24
CA GLY A 83 -2.85 3.60 -12.74
C GLY A 83 -1.74 4.38 -12.02
N PHE A 84 -2.07 5.13 -10.95
CA PHE A 84 -1.10 5.86 -10.14
C PHE A 84 -1.56 5.98 -8.69
N VAL A 85 -0.64 6.39 -7.81
CA VAL A 85 -0.90 6.73 -6.41
C VAL A 85 -0.24 8.06 -6.09
N VAL A 86 -0.85 8.87 -5.22
CA VAL A 86 -0.18 10.04 -4.64
C VAL A 86 -0.03 9.86 -3.15
N TYR A 87 1.20 10.02 -2.67
CA TYR A 87 1.53 10.01 -1.25
C TYR A 87 1.65 11.44 -0.75
N GLU A 88 0.87 11.79 0.27
CA GLU A 88 0.92 13.07 0.94
C GLU A 88 1.45 12.88 2.36
N THR A 89 2.62 13.43 2.66
CA THR A 89 3.24 13.37 4.00
C THR A 89 3.58 14.79 4.44
N ASN A 90 2.91 15.31 5.47
CA ASN A 90 3.20 16.65 6.03
C ASN A 90 3.22 17.78 4.97
N GLY A 91 2.33 17.72 3.97
CA GLY A 91 2.24 18.72 2.88
C GLY A 91 3.24 18.53 1.74
N TYR A 92 4.05 17.47 1.77
CA TYR A 92 4.86 17.02 0.64
C TYR A 92 4.12 15.96 -0.16
N TYR A 93 4.17 16.06 -1.48
CA TYR A 93 3.44 15.19 -2.40
C TYR A 93 4.41 14.43 -3.31
N GLU A 94 4.15 13.14 -3.51
CA GLU A 94 4.87 12.31 -4.48
C GLU A 94 3.86 11.50 -5.29
N ILE A 95 4.05 11.41 -6.61
CA ILE A 95 3.27 10.53 -7.48
C ILE A 95 4.05 9.25 -7.73
N GLY A 96 3.42 8.11 -7.45
CA GLY A 96 3.90 6.75 -7.68
C GLY A 96 3.16 6.10 -8.85
N PHE A 97 3.88 5.41 -9.73
CA PHE A 97 3.29 4.58 -10.78
C PHE A 97 4.25 3.48 -11.22
N PHE A 98 3.70 2.39 -11.76
CA PHE A 98 4.51 1.28 -12.27
C PHE A 98 5.08 1.59 -13.64
N LYS A 99 6.39 1.46 -13.80
CA LYS A 99 7.05 1.68 -15.08
C LYS A 99 6.98 0.41 -15.93
N GLU A 100 6.44 0.49 -17.13
CA GLU A 100 6.57 -0.63 -18.08
C GLU A 100 8.02 -0.71 -18.61
N ILE A 101 8.63 -1.89 -18.52
CA ILE A 101 9.98 -2.16 -19.03
C ILE A 101 9.90 -3.37 -19.96
N GLY A 102 9.99 -3.14 -21.27
CA GLY A 102 10.02 -4.20 -22.27
C GLY A 102 8.75 -5.06 -22.33
N GLY A 103 7.57 -4.47 -22.13
CA GLY A 103 6.29 -5.19 -22.11
C GLY A 103 5.96 -5.88 -20.78
N ALA A 104 6.82 -5.72 -19.76
CA ALA A 104 6.56 -6.22 -18.41
C ALA A 104 6.35 -5.05 -17.44
N MET A 105 5.47 -5.24 -16.46
CA MET A 105 5.31 -4.31 -15.33
C MET A 105 6.61 -4.30 -14.53
N GLY A 106 7.33 -3.18 -14.55
CA GLY A 106 8.53 -2.92 -13.76
C GLY A 106 8.20 -2.45 -12.35
N PRO A 107 9.20 -1.97 -11.58
CA PRO A 107 8.97 -1.46 -10.24
C PRO A 107 8.14 -0.18 -10.26
N GLU A 108 7.50 0.10 -9.12
CA GLU A 108 6.93 1.42 -8.87
C GLU A 108 8.06 2.46 -8.78
N VAL A 109 7.86 3.58 -9.46
CA VAL A 109 8.73 4.76 -9.39
C VAL A 109 7.95 5.90 -8.73
N CYS A 110 8.60 6.63 -7.83
CA CYS A 110 8.00 7.77 -7.12
C CYS A 110 8.75 9.06 -7.45
N TYR A 111 8.01 10.10 -7.83
CA TYR A 111 8.57 11.41 -8.16
C TYR A 111 7.90 12.52 -7.33
N PRO A 112 8.67 13.51 -6.85
CA PRO A 112 8.10 14.62 -6.11
C PRO A 112 7.22 15.48 -7.03
N ILE A 113 6.07 15.88 -6.52
CA ILE A 113 5.14 16.81 -7.16
C ILE A 113 4.68 17.87 -6.16
N ASN A 114 4.01 18.90 -6.64
CA ASN A 114 3.29 19.84 -5.79
C ASN A 114 1.79 19.52 -5.79
N LYS A 115 1.03 20.24 -4.95
CA LYS A 115 -0.42 20.04 -4.83
C LYS A 115 -1.17 20.32 -6.14
N GLU A 116 -0.76 21.31 -6.92
CA GLU A 116 -1.40 21.64 -8.20
C GLU A 116 -1.28 20.49 -9.21
N LEU A 117 -0.12 19.84 -9.26
CA LEU A 117 0.10 18.65 -10.08
C LEU A 117 -0.71 17.45 -9.59
N MET A 118 -0.86 17.29 -8.27
CA MET A 118 -1.76 16.28 -7.71
C MET A 118 -3.21 16.53 -8.18
N ASP A 119 -3.71 17.75 -8.00
CA ASP A 119 -5.09 18.11 -8.38
C ASP A 119 -5.32 17.86 -9.88
N LYS A 120 -4.36 18.25 -10.74
CA LYS A 120 -4.40 17.97 -12.19
C LYS A 120 -4.41 16.47 -12.50
N ALA A 121 -3.65 15.66 -11.75
CA ALA A 121 -3.62 14.21 -11.95
C ALA A 121 -4.98 13.56 -11.62
N PHE A 122 -5.66 14.05 -10.59
CA PHE A 122 -6.98 13.54 -10.19
C PHE A 122 -8.14 14.11 -11.02
N GLU A 123 -7.92 15.16 -11.81
CA GLU A 123 -8.96 15.76 -12.66
C GLU A 123 -9.39 14.84 -13.82
N SER A 124 -8.44 14.14 -14.45
CA SER A 124 -8.72 13.26 -15.58
C SER A 124 -7.58 12.28 -15.86
N SER A 125 -7.86 11.18 -16.58
CA SER A 125 -6.83 10.25 -17.04
C SER A 125 -5.75 10.91 -17.92
N ARG A 126 -6.12 11.93 -18.72
CA ARG A 126 -5.14 12.72 -19.49
C ARG A 126 -4.27 13.58 -18.57
N GLY A 127 -4.87 14.22 -17.57
CA GLY A 127 -4.15 14.96 -16.54
C GLY A 127 -3.15 14.08 -15.78
N ALA A 128 -3.58 12.88 -15.37
CA ALA A 128 -2.71 11.88 -14.74
C ALA A 128 -1.52 11.53 -15.64
N TYR A 129 -1.78 11.18 -16.91
CA TYR A 129 -0.72 10.88 -17.87
C TYR A 129 0.26 12.05 -18.04
N GLU A 130 -0.24 13.26 -18.22
CA GLU A 130 0.58 14.47 -18.37
C GLU A 130 1.47 14.71 -17.15
N VAL A 131 0.93 14.58 -15.94
CA VAL A 131 1.66 14.76 -14.69
C VAL A 131 2.71 13.66 -14.50
N MET A 132 2.39 12.39 -14.79
CA MET A 132 3.35 11.29 -14.69
C MET A 132 4.55 11.49 -15.62
N VAL A 133 4.30 11.88 -16.88
CA VAL A 133 5.38 12.19 -17.84
C VAL A 133 6.19 13.39 -17.39
N TYR A 134 5.54 14.46 -16.94
CA TYR A 134 6.22 15.65 -16.44
C TYR A 134 7.08 15.35 -15.21
N ALA A 135 6.58 14.56 -14.26
CA ALA A 135 7.30 14.21 -13.04
C ALA A 135 8.54 13.34 -13.33
N GLU A 136 8.44 12.42 -14.30
CA GLU A 136 9.57 11.57 -14.71
C GLU A 136 10.61 12.33 -15.54
N THR A 137 10.17 13.18 -16.46
CA THR A 137 11.05 13.74 -17.51
C THR A 137 11.39 15.22 -17.32
N GLY A 138 10.63 15.95 -16.49
CA GLY A 138 10.67 17.40 -16.40
C GLY A 138 9.99 18.13 -17.58
N HIS A 139 9.35 17.40 -18.49
CA HIS A 139 8.73 17.95 -19.70
C HIS A 139 7.28 17.51 -19.86
N TRP A 140 6.42 18.43 -20.28
CA TRP A 140 5.04 18.08 -20.63
C TRP A 140 4.99 17.27 -21.92
N PRO A 141 4.17 16.21 -21.99
CA PRO A 141 3.99 15.48 -23.24
C PRO A 141 3.23 16.36 -24.24
N LEU A 142 3.59 16.22 -25.51
CA LEU A 142 2.94 16.89 -26.63
C LEU A 142 1.55 16.30 -26.95
#